data_AF-U5S8B4-F1
#
_entry.id   AF-U5S8B4-F1
#
_cell.length_a   1.000
_cell.length_b   1.000
_cell.length_c   1.000
_cell.angle_alpha   90.00
_cell.angle_beta   90.00
_cell.angle_gamma   90.00
#
_symmetry.space_group_name_H-M   'P 1'
#
loop_
_entity.id
_entity.type
_entity.pdbx_description
1 polymer ?
#
loop_
_entity_poly.entity_id
_entity_poly.type
_entity_poly.pdbx_seq_one_letter_code
_entity_poly.pdbx_strand_id
1 'polypeptide(L)'
;MSKHFMNGLALGAVAGGIYGLLKSPRTGKENRTVLKTYVDDTTVLVNDVSKSVNDLKAAISQLTNEGKTLAEEFTQDVKESVDDFSYEAEPRMRRIQEHTEKLTTDIEGVTKSMK
;
A
#
# COMPACT_ATOMS: atom_id res chain seq x y z
N MET A 1 -5.51 -36.80 -16.09
CA MET A 1 -4.50 -35.85 -16.60
C MET A 1 -3.25 -36.63 -16.99
N SER A 2 -2.94 -36.76 -18.28
CA SER A 2 -1.80 -37.56 -18.75
C SER A 2 -0.47 -36.95 -18.31
N LYS A 3 0.43 -37.76 -17.75
CA LYS A 3 1.78 -37.35 -17.30
C LYS A 3 2.56 -36.54 -18.34
N HIS A 4 2.33 -36.79 -19.63
CA HIS A 4 2.96 -36.06 -20.74
C HIS A 4 2.54 -34.58 -20.82
N PHE A 5 1.29 -34.24 -20.49
CA PHE A 5 0.82 -32.84 -20.48
C PHE A 5 1.45 -32.06 -19.34
N MET A 6 1.56 -32.67 -18.15
CA MET A 6 2.21 -32.05 -16.99
C MET A 6 3.70 -31.76 -17.26
N ASN A 7 4.39 -32.70 -17.91
CA ASN A 7 5.79 -32.53 -18.30
C ASN A 7 5.96 -31.44 -19.37
N GLY A 8 5.04 -31.36 -20.35
CA GLY A 8 5.01 -30.29 -21.34
C GLY A 8 4.73 -28.91 -20.72
N LEU A 9 3.79 -28.83 -19.77
CA LEU A 9 3.49 -27.61 -19.02
C LEU A 9 4.70 -27.15 -18.18
N ALA A 10 5.38 -28.08 -17.51
CA ALA A 10 6.57 -27.78 -16.72
C ALA A 10 7.72 -27.26 -17.61
N LEU A 11 7.98 -27.92 -18.74
CA LEU A 11 8.98 -27.46 -19.70
C LEU A 11 8.61 -26.10 -20.32
N GLY A 12 7.35 -25.89 -20.66
CA GLY A 12 6.83 -24.62 -21.16
C GLY A 12 6.94 -23.50 -20.14
N ALA A 13 6.67 -23.77 -18.85
CA ALA A 13 6.81 -22.82 -17.77
C ALA A 13 8.28 -22.43 -17.52
N VAL A 14 9.20 -23.40 -17.59
CA VAL A 14 10.65 -23.12 -17.46
C VAL A 14 11.15 -22.30 -18.64
N ALA A 15 10.87 -22.74 -19.87
CA ALA A 15 11.32 -22.04 -21.08
C ALA A 15 10.70 -20.65 -21.20
N GLY A 16 9.39 -20.54 -20.92
CA GLY A 16 8.66 -19.27 -20.89
C GLY A 16 9.12 -18.35 -19.78
N GLY A 17 9.44 -18.88 -18.60
CA GLY A 17 10.01 -18.13 -17.48
C GLY A 17 11.39 -17.55 -17.81
N ILE A 18 12.28 -18.35 -18.39
CA ILE A 18 13.61 -17.88 -18.85
C ILE A 18 13.45 -16.81 -19.93
N TYR A 19 12.60 -17.06 -20.95
CA TYR A 19 12.36 -16.10 -22.02
C TYR A 19 11.75 -14.80 -21.51
N GLY A 20 10.80 -14.88 -20.58
CA GLY A 20 10.18 -13.72 -19.94
C GLY A 20 11.16 -12.91 -19.10
N LEU A 21 12.03 -13.58 -18.32
CA LEU A 21 13.07 -12.92 -17.54
C LEU A 21 14.13 -12.26 -18.43
N LEU A 22 14.54 -12.90 -19.54
CA LEU A 22 15.50 -12.35 -20.50
C LEU A 22 14.94 -11.19 -21.31
N LYS A 23 13.65 -11.21 -21.63
CA LYS A 23 12.98 -10.15 -22.41
C LYS A 23 12.44 -9.01 -21.53
N SER A 24 12.61 -9.09 -20.21
CA SER A 24 12.28 -7.98 -19.31
C SER A 24 13.02 -6.71 -19.77
N PRO A 25 12.32 -5.61 -20.07
CA PRO A 25 12.94 -4.39 -20.58
C PRO A 25 13.79 -3.66 -19.52
N ARG A 26 13.71 -4.09 -18.25
CA ARG A 26 14.42 -3.50 -17.11
C ARG A 26 15.33 -4.53 -16.47
N THR A 27 16.51 -4.11 -16.04
CA THR A 27 17.45 -4.94 -15.29
C THR A 27 16.87 -5.30 -13.91
N GLY A 28 17.31 -6.43 -13.33
CA GLY A 28 16.88 -6.83 -11.99
C GLY A 28 17.20 -5.79 -10.91
N LYS A 29 18.27 -4.99 -11.09
CA LYS A 29 18.62 -3.87 -10.21
C LYS A 29 17.60 -2.73 -10.33
N GLU A 30 17.25 -2.33 -11.54
CA GLU A 30 16.24 -1.28 -11.78
C GLU A 30 14.86 -1.68 -11.25
N ASN A 31 14.44 -2.93 -11.44
CA ASN A 31 13.17 -3.40 -10.89
C ASN A 31 13.12 -3.32 -9.36
N ARG A 32 14.25 -3.61 -8.68
CA ARG A 32 14.34 -3.47 -7.22
C ARG A 32 14.29 -2.02 -6.77
N THR A 33 14.98 -1.14 -7.48
CA THR A 33 14.94 0.30 -7.18
C THR A 33 13.52 0.84 -7.33
N VAL A 34 12.85 0.52 -8.43
CA VAL A 34 11.46 0.94 -8.68
C VAL A 34 10.51 0.39 -7.63
N LEU A 35 10.67 -0.88 -7.27
CA LEU A 35 9.82 -1.51 -6.26
C LEU A 35 10.06 -0.89 -4.88
N LYS A 36 11.32 -0.62 -4.51
CA LYS A 36 11.66 0.07 -3.26
C LYS A 36 11.04 1.47 -3.22
N THR A 37 11.21 2.26 -4.27
CA THR A 37 10.60 3.60 -4.38
C THR A 37 9.07 3.52 -4.25
N TYR A 38 8.42 2.59 -4.95
CA TYR A 38 6.97 2.43 -4.86
C TYR A 38 6.49 2.11 -3.44
N VAL A 39 7.24 1.28 -2.72
CA VAL A 39 6.93 0.89 -1.33
C VAL A 39 7.16 2.05 -0.37
N ASP A 40 8.28 2.76 -0.51
CA ASP A 40 8.59 3.95 0.30
C ASP A 40 7.53 5.05 0.09
N ASP A 41 7.18 5.34 -1.17
CA ASP A 41 6.15 6.33 -1.52
C ASP A 41 4.77 5.94 -0.96
N THR A 42 4.42 4.66 -1.03
CA THR A 42 3.16 4.15 -0.46
C THR A 42 3.12 4.38 1.05
N THR A 43 4.24 4.16 1.76
CA THR A 43 4.35 4.41 3.20
C THR A 43 4.07 5.87 3.55
N VAL A 44 4.69 6.79 2.80
CA VAL A 44 4.52 8.23 2.99
C VAL A 44 3.06 8.63 2.77
N LEU A 45 2.45 8.18 1.68
CA LEU A 45 1.04 8.49 1.37
C LEU A 45 0.08 8.01 2.47
N VAL A 46 0.32 6.82 3.03
CA VAL A 46 -0.48 6.30 4.15
C VAL A 46 -0.36 7.19 5.40
N ASN A 47 0.85 7.64 5.71
CA ASN A 47 1.08 8.53 6.84
C ASN A 47 0.42 9.91 6.62
N ASP A 48 0.45 10.43 5.40
CA ASP A 48 -0.18 11.71 5.04
C ASP A 48 -1.71 11.66 5.14
N VAL A 49 -2.32 10.52 4.75
CA VAL A 49 -3.77 10.30 4.94
C VAL A 49 -4.11 10.31 6.42
N SER A 50 -3.36 9.58 7.24
CA SER A 50 -3.57 9.55 8.70
C SER A 50 -3.46 10.94 9.33
N LYS A 51 -2.44 11.72 8.94
CA LYS A 51 -2.28 13.10 9.39
C LYS A 51 -3.46 13.98 8.97
N SER A 52 -3.87 13.90 7.71
CA SER A 52 -4.96 14.72 7.16
C SER A 52 -6.30 14.45 7.88
N VAL A 53 -6.57 13.20 8.25
CA VAL A 53 -7.75 12.83 9.05
C VAL A 53 -7.71 13.46 10.45
N ASN A 54 -6.55 13.42 11.10
CA ASN A 54 -6.37 14.03 12.42
C ASN A 54 -6.52 15.55 12.37
N ASP A 55 -5.95 16.20 11.37
CA ASP A 55 -6.05 17.65 11.15
C ASP A 55 -7.52 18.05 10.91
N LEU A 56 -8.25 17.27 10.11
CA LEU A 56 -9.67 17.48 9.87
C LEU A 56 -10.51 17.33 11.15
N LYS A 57 -10.25 16.29 11.95
CA LYS A 57 -10.91 16.09 13.25
C LYS A 57 -10.68 17.26 14.21
N ALA A 58 -9.48 17.83 14.22
CA ALA A 58 -9.15 19.01 15.02
C ALA A 58 -9.91 20.26 14.52
N ALA A 59 -9.94 20.48 13.20
CA ALA A 59 -10.66 21.60 12.59
C ALA A 59 -12.18 21.54 12.85
N ILE A 60 -12.78 20.35 12.75
CA ILE A 60 -14.19 20.09 13.09
C ILE A 60 -14.43 20.42 14.57
N SER A 61 -13.58 19.94 15.47
CA SER A 61 -13.72 20.19 16.90
C SER A 61 -13.61 21.68 17.25
N GLN A 62 -12.71 22.40 16.58
CA GLN A 62 -12.59 23.85 16.72
C GLN A 62 -13.84 24.57 16.18
N LEU A 63 -14.33 24.17 15.01
CA LEU A 63 -15.53 24.73 14.40
C LEU A 63 -16.78 24.50 15.26
N THR A 64 -16.96 23.32 15.87
CA THR A 64 -18.05 23.05 16.82
C THR A 64 -17.96 23.96 18.05
N ASN A 65 -16.76 24.18 18.58
CA ASN A 65 -16.57 25.03 19.75
C ASN A 65 -16.77 26.53 19.47
N GLU A 66 -16.57 26.96 18.23
CA GLU A 66 -16.65 28.38 17.81
C GLU A 66 -17.98 28.73 17.10
N GLY A 67 -18.75 27.74 16.62
CA GLY A 67 -19.79 27.91 15.61
C GLY A 67 -21.24 27.97 16.10
N LYS A 68 -21.95 29.04 15.71
CA LYS A 68 -23.42 29.22 15.84
C LYS A 68 -24.21 28.02 15.30
N THR A 69 -25.31 27.70 15.98
CA THR A 69 -26.33 26.63 15.81
C THR A 69 -26.59 26.07 14.39
N LEU A 70 -26.44 26.86 13.32
CA LEU A 70 -26.60 26.37 11.94
C LEU A 70 -25.41 25.51 11.47
N ALA A 71 -24.25 25.64 12.10
CA ALA A 71 -23.07 24.83 11.82
C ALA A 71 -23.08 23.51 12.61
N GLU A 72 -23.81 23.40 13.72
CA GLU A 72 -23.73 22.24 14.64
C GLU A 72 -24.14 20.93 13.94
N GLU A 73 -25.28 20.91 13.25
CA GLU A 73 -25.77 19.73 12.51
C GLU A 73 -24.77 19.28 11.43
N PHE A 74 -24.34 20.21 10.57
CA PHE A 74 -23.34 19.93 9.54
C PHE A 74 -22.00 19.44 10.13
N THR A 75 -21.54 20.06 11.21
CA THR A 75 -20.26 19.70 11.85
C THR A 75 -20.35 18.33 12.53
N GLN A 76 -21.54 17.99 13.05
CA GLN A 76 -21.82 16.66 13.61
C GLN A 76 -21.83 15.58 12.53
N ASP A 77 -22.48 15.82 11.39
CA ASP A 77 -22.50 14.89 10.25
C ASP A 77 -21.08 14.63 9.70
N VAL A 78 -20.29 15.70 9.52
CA VAL A 78 -18.89 15.56 9.06
C VAL A 78 -18.04 14.85 10.12
N LYS A 79 -18.27 15.11 11.41
CA LYS A 79 -17.59 14.41 12.50
C LYS A 79 -17.86 12.91 12.46
N GLU A 80 -19.12 12.51 12.33
CA GLU A 80 -19.51 11.10 12.23
C GLU A 80 -18.86 10.44 11.01
N SER A 81 -18.89 11.11 9.85
CA SER A 81 -18.23 10.60 8.64
C SER A 81 -16.70 10.45 8.80
N VAL A 82 -16.04 11.37 9.53
CA VAL A 82 -14.59 11.30 9.78
C VAL A 82 -14.26 10.23 10.80
N ASP A 83 -15.06 10.07 11.85
CA ASP A 83 -14.88 9.03 12.85
C ASP A 83 -15.10 7.63 12.23
N ASP A 84 -16.14 7.46 11.40
CA ASP A 84 -16.38 6.22 10.65
C ASP A 84 -15.26 5.92 9.66
N PHE A 85 -14.83 6.93 8.90
CA PHE A 85 -13.68 6.79 8.01
C PHE A 85 -12.44 6.38 8.79
N SER A 86 -12.12 7.05 9.90
CA SER A 86 -10.96 6.73 10.73
C SER A 86 -11.05 5.32 11.29
N TYR A 87 -12.21 4.91 11.80
CA TYR A 87 -12.45 3.59 12.36
C TYR A 87 -12.22 2.47 11.33
N GLU A 88 -12.71 2.65 10.09
CA GLU A 88 -12.49 1.69 9.02
C GLU A 88 -11.09 1.75 8.42
N ALA A 89 -10.54 2.95 8.26
CA ALA A 89 -9.27 3.18 7.58
C ALA A 89 -8.10 2.79 8.46
N GLU A 90 -8.12 3.05 9.77
CA GLU A 90 -7.05 2.70 10.70
C GLU A 90 -6.52 1.26 10.57
N PRO A 91 -7.35 0.21 10.67
CA PRO A 91 -6.86 -1.16 10.53
C PRO A 91 -6.40 -1.46 9.10
N ARG A 92 -6.97 -0.80 8.08
CA ARG A 92 -6.51 -0.92 6.69
C ARG A 92 -5.14 -0.27 6.50
N MET A 93 -4.91 0.90 7.10
CA MET A 93 -3.65 1.64 7.06
C MET A 93 -2.54 0.90 7.78
N ARG A 94 -2.81 0.35 8.97
CA ARG A 94 -1.88 -0.53 9.69
C ARG A 94 -1.47 -1.74 8.85
N ARG A 95 -2.43 -2.43 8.22
CA ARG A 95 -2.11 -3.56 7.32
C ARG A 95 -1.26 -3.14 6.13
N ILE A 96 -1.53 -1.98 5.53
CA ILE A 96 -0.71 -1.48 4.41
C ILE A 96 0.72 -1.19 4.87
N GLN A 97 0.92 -0.61 6.05
CA GLN A 97 2.24 -0.41 6.65
C GLN A 97 2.96 -1.74 6.90
N GLU A 98 2.30 -2.70 7.53
CA GLU A 98 2.88 -4.04 7.79
C GLU A 98 3.28 -4.76 6.49
N HIS A 99 2.43 -4.73 5.47
CA HIS A 99 2.74 -5.35 4.17
C HIS A 99 3.88 -4.65 3.44
N THR A 100 3.95 -3.33 3.57
CA THR A 100 5.02 -2.50 3.02
C THR A 100 6.35 -2.80 3.70
N GLU A 101 6.39 -2.87 5.03
CA GLU A 101 7.59 -3.23 5.80
C GLU A 101 8.08 -4.63 5.47
N LYS A 102 7.16 -5.59 5.34
CA LYS A 102 7.47 -6.95 4.92
C LYS A 102 8.07 -6.97 3.51
N LEU A 103 7.47 -6.23 2.59
CA LEU A 103 7.95 -6.14 1.21
C LEU A 103 9.35 -5.48 1.14
N THR A 104 9.60 -4.44 1.93
CA THR A 104 10.94 -3.83 2.08
C THR A 104 11.95 -4.86 2.58
N THR A 105 11.60 -5.61 3.63
CA THR A 105 12.46 -6.66 4.20
C THR A 105 12.77 -7.75 3.17
N ASP A 106 11.77 -8.21 2.42
CA ASP A 106 11.92 -9.24 1.39
C ASP A 106 12.82 -8.76 0.24
N ILE A 107 12.67 -7.50 -0.21
CA ILE A 107 13.51 -6.89 -1.24
C ILE A 107 14.97 -6.78 -0.78
N GLU A 108 15.19 -6.42 0.47
CA GLU A 108 16.52 -6.33 1.06
C GLU A 108 17.18 -7.70 1.21
N GLY A 109 16.40 -8.71 1.64
CA GLY A 109 16.84 -10.10 1.73
C GLY A 109 17.30 -10.66 0.38
N VAL A 110 16.49 -10.48 -0.67
CA VAL A 110 16.82 -10.86 -2.06
C VAL A 110 18.01 -10.07 -2.62
N THR A 111 18.26 -8.87 -2.10
CA THR A 111 19.44 -8.06 -2.46
C THR A 111 20.71 -8.54 -1.80
N LYS A 112 20.63 -8.96 -0.54
CA LYS A 112 21.77 -9.48 0.21
C LYS A 112 22.19 -10.87 -0.27
N SER A 113 21.27 -11.72 -0.70
CA SER A 113 21.56 -13.09 -1.17
C SER A 113 22.19 -13.19 -2.57
N MET A 114 22.26 -12.08 -3.32
CA MET A 114 22.86 -12.03 -4.66
C MET A 114 24.16 -11.22 -4.74
N LYS A 115 24.61 -10.65 -3.62
CA LYS A 115 25.98 -10.14 -3.46
C LYS A 115 26.88 -11.27 -2.99
#